data_AF-A0A7S1E230-F1
#
_entry.id   AF-A0A7S1E230-F1
#
_cell.length_a   1.000
_cell.length_b   1.000
_cell.length_c   1.000
_cell.angle_alpha   90.00
_cell.angle_beta   90.00
_cell.angle_gamma   90.00
#
_symmetry.space_group_name_H-M   'P 1'
#
loop_
_entity.id
_entity.type
_entity.pdbx_description
1 polymer ?
#
loop_
_entity_poly.entity_id
_entity_poly.type
_entity_poly.pdbx_seq_one_letter_code
_entity_poly.pdbx_strand_id
1 'polypeptide(L)'
;FERIVVLDICPELLAIGEENAKRSFTPSQFERIRWVCLDINSPNVRALLAPHLRNDLTRGFDAVTFSYSLTMIPQWEQALESASILTPSCLYHCRIMKSLIDVPFSVYVSKSAT
;
A
#
# COMPACT_ATOMS: atom_id res chain seq x y z
N PHE A 1 10.92 7.77 -0.36
CA PHE A 1 10.45 6.68 0.51
C PHE A 1 11.55 5.64 0.70
N GLU A 2 11.69 5.12 1.92
CA GLU A 2 12.47 3.92 2.24
C GLU A 2 11.80 2.69 1.61
N ARG A 3 10.48 2.63 1.67
CA ARG A 3 9.69 1.49 1.19
C ARG A 3 8.30 1.92 0.73
N ILE A 4 7.82 1.27 -0.33
CA ILE A 4 6.43 1.30 -0.78
C ILE A 4 5.92 -0.13 -0.75
N VAL A 5 4.74 -0.36 -0.19
CA VAL A 5 4.04 -1.64 -0.26
C VAL A 5 2.72 -1.41 -0.98
N VAL A 6 2.50 -2.17 -2.05
CA VAL A 6 1.28 -2.16 -2.86
C VAL A 6 0.45 -3.36 -2.48
N LEU A 7 -0.80 -3.11 -2.11
CA LEU A 7 -1.78 -4.11 -1.72
C LEU A 7 -2.87 -4.17 -2.77
N ASP A 8 -3.21 -5.38 -3.19
CA ASP A 8 -4.39 -5.67 -3.99
C ASP A 8 -4.88 -7.07 -3.65
N ILE A 9 -6.18 -7.31 -3.81
CA ILE A 9 -6.76 -8.65 -3.67
C ILE A 9 -6.63 -9.47 -4.96
N CYS A 10 -6.39 -8.81 -6.10
CA CYS A 10 -6.25 -9.42 -7.40
C CYS A 10 -4.76 -9.57 -7.77
N PRO A 11 -4.21 -10.80 -7.76
CA PRO A 11 -2.80 -11.03 -8.06
C PRO A 11 -2.42 -10.64 -9.50
N GLU A 12 -3.36 -10.70 -10.44
CA GLU A 12 -3.16 -10.29 -11.83
C GLU A 12 -2.90 -8.78 -11.94
N LEU A 13 -3.62 -7.96 -11.15
CA LEU A 13 -3.40 -6.51 -11.09
C LEU A 13 -2.04 -6.17 -10.47
N LEU A 14 -1.62 -6.91 -9.44
CA LEU A 14 -0.28 -6.77 -8.87
C LEU A 14 0.81 -7.09 -9.90
N ALA A 15 0.65 -8.17 -10.67
CA ALA A 15 1.61 -8.56 -11.70
C ALA A 15 1.74 -7.49 -12.80
N ILE A 16 0.62 -6.95 -13.27
CA ILE A 16 0.61 -5.83 -14.24
C ILE A 16 1.32 -4.61 -13.65
N GLY A 17 1.03 -4.28 -12.39
CA GLY A 17 1.67 -3.20 -11.67
C GLY A 17 3.18 -3.34 -11.55
N GLU A 18 3.61 -4.54 -11.18
CA GLU A 18 5.02 -4.88 -11.04
C GLU A 18 5.75 -4.76 -12.37
N GLU A 19 5.17 -5.27 -13.46
CA GLU A 19 5.75 -5.15 -14.78
C GLU A 19 5.84 -3.69 -15.25
N ASN A 20 4.79 -2.90 -15.04
CA ASN A 20 4.78 -1.47 -15.37
C ASN A 20 5.84 -0.71 -14.55
N ALA A 21 5.89 -0.92 -13.25
CA ALA A 21 6.88 -0.31 -12.37
C ALA A 21 8.32 -0.65 -12.79
N LYS A 22 8.57 -1.90 -13.19
CA LYS A 22 9.88 -2.36 -13.67
C LYS A 22 10.34 -1.63 -14.94
N ARG A 23 9.40 -1.23 -15.80
CA ARG A 23 9.68 -0.48 -17.04
C ARG A 23 9.82 1.02 -16.79
N SER A 24 9.10 1.57 -15.81
CA SER A 24 9.03 3.01 -15.55
C SER A 24 10.06 3.54 -14.55
N PHE A 25 10.55 2.70 -13.64
CA PHE A 25 11.49 3.12 -12.59
C PHE A 25 12.90 2.60 -12.80
N THR A 26 13.87 3.29 -12.19
CA THR A 26 15.23 2.77 -12.08
C THR A 26 15.26 1.51 -11.19
N PRO A 27 16.24 0.61 -11.36
CA PRO A 27 16.34 -0.61 -10.55
C PRO A 27 16.32 -0.34 -9.03
N SER A 28 17.04 0.68 -8.58
CA SER A 28 17.13 1.05 -7.16
C SER A 28 15.83 1.62 -6.58
N GLN A 29 14.97 2.21 -7.42
CA GLN A 29 13.63 2.63 -7.04
C GLN A 29 12.67 1.42 -6.99
N PHE A 30 12.72 0.56 -8.01
CA PHE A 30 11.90 -0.64 -8.09
C PHE A 30 12.14 -1.60 -6.91
N GLU A 31 13.40 -1.77 -6.51
CA GLU A 31 13.80 -2.58 -5.34
C GLU A 31 13.18 -2.13 -4.00
N ARG A 32 12.64 -0.91 -3.94
CA ARG A 32 11.96 -0.37 -2.74
C ARG A 32 10.46 -0.66 -2.70
N ILE A 33 9.91 -1.20 -3.80
CA ILE A 33 8.49 -1.54 -3.92
C ILE A 33 8.30 -3.01 -3.50
N ARG A 34 7.25 -3.29 -2.75
CA ARG A 34 6.82 -4.65 -2.37
C ARG A 34 5.37 -4.82 -2.79
N TRP A 35 5.07 -5.96 -3.41
CA TRP A 35 3.74 -6.30 -3.90
C TRP A 35 3.18 -7.39 -3.00
N VAL A 36 2.01 -7.16 -2.43
CA VAL A 36 1.42 -8.08 -1.46
C VAL A 36 -0.04 -8.30 -1.83
N CYS A 37 -0.36 -9.55 -2.14
CA CYS A 37 -1.75 -9.98 -2.38
C CYS A 37 -2.47 -10.06 -1.03
N LEU A 38 -3.17 -9.00 -0.66
CA LEU A 38 -3.76 -8.82 0.66
C LEU A 38 -4.94 -7.87 0.62
N ASP A 39 -6.04 -8.28 1.25
CA ASP A 39 -7.15 -7.40 1.58
C ASP A 39 -6.75 -6.47 2.74
N ILE A 40 -6.88 -5.17 2.53
CA ILE A 40 -6.66 -4.13 3.55
C ILE A 40 -7.57 -4.34 4.78
N ASN A 41 -8.76 -4.92 4.58
CA ASN A 41 -9.72 -5.24 5.64
C ASN A 41 -9.43 -6.54 6.38
N SER A 42 -8.35 -7.26 6.01
CA SER A 42 -7.94 -8.45 6.72
C SER A 42 -7.77 -8.13 8.22
N PRO A 43 -8.37 -8.92 9.14
CA PRO A 43 -8.26 -8.67 10.57
C PRO A 43 -6.80 -8.75 11.07
N ASN A 44 -5.92 -9.40 10.29
CA ASN A 44 -4.50 -9.55 10.57
C ASN A 44 -3.60 -8.65 9.69
N VAL A 45 -4.15 -7.65 8.99
CA VAL A 45 -3.41 -6.79 8.04
C VAL A 45 -2.12 -6.24 8.65
N ARG A 46 -2.13 -5.77 9.90
CA ARG A 46 -0.94 -5.24 10.58
C ARG A 46 0.13 -6.31 10.81
N ALA A 47 -0.27 -7.51 11.25
CA ALA A 47 0.67 -8.61 11.46
C ALA A 47 1.27 -9.08 10.13
N LEU A 48 0.46 -9.12 9.06
CA LEU A 48 0.88 -9.51 7.72
C LEU A 48 1.83 -8.48 7.09
N LEU A 49 1.68 -7.18 7.42
CA LEU A 49 2.57 -6.12 6.95
C LEU A 49 3.78 -5.86 7.86
N ALA A 50 3.84 -6.45 9.05
CA ALA A 50 4.95 -6.30 10.00
C ALA A 50 6.33 -6.61 9.39
N PRO A 51 6.52 -7.62 8.50
CA PRO A 51 7.81 -7.86 7.84
C PRO A 51 8.31 -6.65 7.04
N HIS A 52 7.40 -5.83 6.52
CA HIS A 52 7.75 -4.60 5.80
C HIS A 52 8.08 -3.42 6.72
N LEU A 53 7.83 -3.56 8.03
CA LEU A 53 8.11 -2.59 9.08
C LEU A 53 9.26 -3.02 10.01
N ARG A 54 10.09 -3.97 9.57
CA ARG A 54 11.19 -4.60 10.35
C ARG A 54 10.68 -5.47 11.50
N ASN A 55 9.53 -6.12 11.32
CA ASN A 55 8.83 -6.93 12.33
C ASN A 55 8.47 -6.17 13.62
N ASP A 56 8.46 -4.84 13.56
CA ASP A 56 8.10 -3.99 14.68
C ASP A 56 6.65 -3.54 14.53
N LEU A 57 5.78 -4.13 15.34
CA LEU A 57 4.36 -3.80 15.35
C LEU A 57 4.09 -2.40 15.87
N THR A 58 4.99 -1.78 16.62
CA THR A 58 4.80 -0.41 17.13
C THR A 58 5.02 0.64 16.04
N ARG A 59 5.69 0.26 14.94
CA ARG A 59 5.88 1.12 13.77
C ARG A 59 4.65 1.07 12.86
N GLY A 60 4.43 2.17 12.17
CA GLY A 60 3.43 2.29 11.12
C GLY A 60 3.99 2.92 9.86
N PHE A 61 3.18 2.91 8.81
CA PHE A 61 3.44 3.62 7.58
C PHE A 61 3.22 5.13 7.79
N ASP A 62 3.88 5.95 6.98
CA ASP A 62 3.74 7.41 7.06
C ASP A 62 2.54 7.89 6.24
N ALA A 63 2.17 7.15 5.20
CA ALA A 63 1.00 7.44 4.38
C ALA A 63 0.38 6.16 3.83
N VAL A 64 -0.96 6.17 3.76
CA VAL A 64 -1.80 5.18 3.07
C VAL A 64 -2.60 5.91 2.00
N THR A 65 -2.56 5.41 0.78
CA THR A 65 -3.21 5.99 -0.39
C THR A 65 -4.08 4.94 -1.08
N PHE A 66 -5.33 5.28 -1.39
CA PHE A 66 -6.24 4.44 -2.16
C PHE A 66 -6.30 4.95 -3.61
N SER A 67 -5.96 4.11 -4.60
CA SER A 67 -5.96 4.51 -6.02
C SER A 67 -7.28 4.17 -6.69
N TYR A 68 -8.02 5.21 -7.09
CA TYR A 68 -9.26 5.17 -7.90
C TYR A 68 -10.37 4.20 -7.45
N SER A 69 -10.31 3.70 -6.21
CA SER A 69 -11.13 2.56 -5.80
C SER A 69 -11.76 2.64 -4.44
N LEU A 70 -11.61 3.73 -3.68
CA LEU A 70 -12.14 3.73 -2.33
C LEU A 70 -13.64 3.38 -2.36
N THR A 71 -14.44 4.02 -3.22
CA THR A 71 -15.86 3.69 -3.39
C THR A 71 -16.16 2.37 -4.10
N MET A 72 -15.15 1.71 -4.69
CA MET A 72 -15.26 0.41 -5.34
C MET A 72 -14.94 -0.75 -4.38
N ILE A 73 -14.29 -0.47 -3.24
CA ILE A 73 -14.09 -1.44 -2.17
C ILE A 73 -15.46 -1.67 -1.50
N PRO A 74 -16.01 -2.90 -1.48
CA PRO A 74 -17.34 -3.15 -0.92
C PRO A 74 -17.52 -2.72 0.55
N GLN A 75 -16.41 -2.68 1.30
CA GLN A 75 -16.34 -2.29 2.71
C GLN A 75 -15.32 -1.14 2.88
N TRP A 76 -15.54 -0.05 2.17
CA TRP A 76 -14.59 1.06 2.10
C TRP A 76 -14.46 1.85 3.40
N GLU A 77 -15.53 1.95 4.22
CA GLU A 77 -15.42 2.56 5.55
C GLU A 77 -14.47 1.76 6.44
N GLN A 78 -14.61 0.43 6.43
CA GLN A 78 -13.71 -0.47 7.14
C GLN A 78 -12.28 -0.38 6.58
N ALA A 79 -12.11 -0.11 5.29
CA ALA A 79 -10.80 0.08 4.69
C ALA A 79 -10.12 1.35 5.22
N LEU A 80 -10.88 2.42 5.49
CA LEU A 80 -10.37 3.61 6.16
C LEU A 80 -10.00 3.34 7.62
N GLU A 81 -10.84 2.59 8.35
CA GLU A 81 -10.52 2.17 9.72
C GLU A 81 -9.27 1.28 9.77
N SER A 82 -9.11 0.37 8.81
CA SER A 82 -7.95 -0.51 8.68
C SER A 82 -6.70 0.25 8.25
N ALA A 83 -6.83 1.26 7.38
CA ALA A 83 -5.75 2.21 7.15
C ALA A 83 -5.39 2.95 8.43
N SER A 84 -6.37 3.20 9.30
CA SER A 84 -6.15 3.94 10.54
C SER A 84 -5.12 3.32 11.47
N ILE A 85 -5.25 2.03 11.70
CA ILE A 85 -4.34 1.26 12.53
C ILE A 85 -2.93 1.13 11.94
N LEU A 86 -2.78 1.35 10.62
CA LEU A 86 -1.50 1.25 9.92
C LEU A 86 -0.68 2.53 9.97
N THR A 87 -1.26 3.68 10.34
CA THR A 87 -0.54 4.96 10.48
C THR A 87 -0.82 5.61 11.85
N PRO A 88 -0.20 5.13 12.94
CA PRO A 88 -0.51 5.58 14.30
C PRO A 88 -0.18 7.06 14.60
N SER A 89 0.57 7.73 13.74
CA SER A 89 1.14 9.07 14.00
C SER A 89 1.04 10.08 12.85
N CYS A 90 0.34 9.77 11.75
CA CYS A 90 0.28 10.65 10.56
C CYS A 90 -1.13 10.77 9.95
N LEU A 91 -1.36 11.92 9.30
CA LEU A 91 -2.56 12.28 8.53
C LEU A 91 -2.92 11.22 7.49
N TYR A 92 -4.14 10.67 7.57
CA TYR A 92 -4.76 9.96 6.45
C TYR A 92 -4.98 10.93 5.32
N HIS A 93 -4.13 10.86 4.29
CA HIS A 93 -4.33 11.63 3.09
C HIS A 93 -4.95 10.72 2.04
N CYS A 94 -6.29 10.70 1.98
CA CYS A 94 -7.00 10.12 0.85
C CYS A 94 -6.81 11.03 -0.36
N ARG A 95 -5.65 10.93 -1.02
CA ARG A 95 -5.41 11.58 -2.30
C ARG A 95 -5.67 10.55 -3.38
N ILE A 96 -6.66 10.78 -4.24
CA ILE A 96 -6.77 10.08 -5.52
C ILE A 96 -5.60 10.59 -6.37
N MET A 97 -4.42 10.01 -6.15
CA MET A 97 -3.28 10.27 -7.02
C MET A 97 -3.37 9.30 -8.19
N LYS A 98 -3.11 9.80 -9.39
CA LYS A 98 -2.56 8.97 -10.46
C LYS A 98 -1.22 8.45 -9.95
N SER A 99 -1.26 7.30 -9.28
CA SER A 99 -0.08 6.63 -8.77
C SER A 99 0.87 6.42 -9.95
N LEU A 100 2.17 6.73 -9.75
CA LEU A 100 3.22 6.46 -10.75
C LEU A 100 3.29 4.96 -11.11
N ILE A 101 2.70 4.11 -10.27
CA ILE A 101 2.40 2.72 -10.50
C ILE A 101 0.94 2.69 -10.96
N ASP A 102 0.70 2.70 -12.27
CA ASP A 102 -0.64 2.79 -12.87
C ASP A 102 -1.38 1.44 -12.72
N VAL A 103 -1.70 1.08 -11.47
CA VAL A 103 -2.53 -0.09 -11.15
C VAL A 103 -3.89 0.42 -10.72
N PRO A 104 -4.92 0.15 -11.51
CA PRO A 104 -6.28 0.49 -11.11
C PRO A 104 -6.66 -0.37 -9.90
N PHE A 105 -7.20 0.28 -8.88
CA PHE A 105 -7.81 -0.32 -7.69
C PHE A 105 -6.94 -0.75 -6.50
N SER A 106 -5.64 -0.49 -6.52
CA SER A 106 -4.75 -0.88 -5.42
C SER A 106 -4.65 0.14 -4.27
N VAL A 107 -4.23 -0.35 -3.10
CA VAL A 107 -3.86 0.45 -1.92
C VAL A 107 -2.34 0.54 -1.81
N TYR A 108 -1.82 1.72 -1.51
CA TYR A 108 -0.39 1.97 -1.38
C TYR A 108 -0.09 2.41 0.04
N VAL A 109 0.84 1.75 0.69
CA VAL A 109 1.36 2.18 1.99
C VAL A 109 2.84 2.49 1.87
N SER A 110 3.26 3.65 2.38
CA SER A 110 4.63 4.13 2.18
C SER A 110 5.29 4.53 3.50
N LYS A 111 6.59 4.26 3.60
CA LYS A 111 7.45 4.67 4.71
C LYS A 111 8.61 5.50 4.16
N SER A 112 8.85 6.66 4.74
CA SER A 112 10.00 7.53 4.52
C SER A 112 11.18 7.09 5.38
N ALA A 113 12.39 7.26 4.84
CA ALA A 113 13.61 6.97 5.59
C ALA A 113 13.72 7.98 6.73
N THR A 114 13.63 7.48 7.96
CA THR A 114 13.88 8.22 9.21
C THR A 114 14.99 7.49 9.96
#